data_AF-A0A520PQS4-F1
#
_entry.id   AF-A0A520PQS4-F1
#
_cell.length_a   1.000
_cell.length_b   1.000
_cell.length_c   1.000
_cell.angle_alpha   90.00
_cell.angle_beta   90.00
_cell.angle_gamma   90.00
#
_symmetry.space_group_name_H-M   'P 1'
#
loop_
_entity.id
_entity.type
_entity.pdbx_description
1 polymer ?
#
loop_
_entity_poly.entity_id
_entity_poly.type
_entity_poly.pdbx_seq_one_letter_code
_entity_poly.pdbx_strand_id
1 'polypeptide(L)'
;MRFIKIINKRKLTLLSIFMFLYVLLNLIDGERGLISYYEKQKKIEQLFKQKKALTVELNLVEKKNRLLTGVIDTDYLEILYRKKFMVGRDAEKIYIK
;
A
#
# COMPACT_ATOMS: atom_id res chain seq x y z
N MET A 1 53.52 -14.44 28.89
CA MET A 1 52.34 -15.28 28.60
C MET A 1 52.29 -15.62 27.11
N ARG A 2 52.24 -16.92 26.75
CA ARG A 2 52.38 -17.43 25.36
C ARG A 2 51.32 -16.87 24.40
N PHE A 3 50.13 -16.55 24.91
CA PHE A 3 49.02 -15.94 24.17
C PHE A 3 49.35 -14.57 23.56
N ILE A 4 50.03 -13.69 24.30
CA ILE A 4 50.35 -12.33 23.84
C ILE A 4 51.30 -12.38 22.63
N LYS A 5 52.24 -13.35 22.61
CA LYS A 5 53.13 -13.58 21.46
C LYS A 5 52.36 -14.02 20.21
N ILE A 6 51.30 -14.82 20.36
CA ILE A 6 50.48 -15.31 19.24
C ILE A 6 49.66 -14.17 18.63
N ILE A 7 49.04 -13.34 19.47
CA ILE A 7 48.29 -12.14 19.04
C ILE A 7 49.22 -11.18 18.29
N ASN A 8 50.40 -10.91 18.85
CA ASN A 8 51.35 -9.98 18.24
C ASN A 8 51.86 -10.49 16.87
N LYS A 9 52.01 -11.82 16.71
CA LYS A 9 52.39 -12.45 15.44
C LYS A 9 51.29 -12.38 14.37
N ARG A 10 50.00 -12.33 14.75
CA ARG A 10 48.84 -12.29 13.85
C ARG A 10 48.09 -10.95 13.87
N LYS A 11 48.72 -9.87 14.33
CA LYS A 11 48.07 -8.56 14.56
C LYS A 11 47.37 -7.99 13.32
N LEU A 12 47.96 -8.17 12.13
CA LEU A 12 47.40 -7.67 10.88
C LEU A 12 46.11 -8.42 10.50
N THR A 13 46.10 -9.74 10.62
CA THR A 13 44.91 -10.55 10.35
C THR A 13 43.76 -10.21 11.30
N LEU A 14 44.06 -9.99 12.58
CA LEU A 14 43.09 -9.55 13.58
C LEU A 14 42.49 -8.18 13.20
N LEU A 15 43.33 -7.21 12.82
CA LEU A 15 42.87 -5.90 12.37
C LEU A 15 41.94 -6.01 11.15
N SER A 16 42.30 -6.83 10.17
CA SER A 16 41.46 -7.07 8.98
C SER A 16 40.11 -7.69 9.34
N ILE A 17 40.07 -8.63 10.27
CA ILE A 17 38.79 -9.22 10.76
C ILE A 17 37.93 -8.14 11.42
N PHE A 18 38.50 -7.29 12.28
CA PHE A 18 37.73 -6.21 12.92
C PHE A 18 37.20 -5.20 11.90
N MET A 19 38.00 -4.81 10.91
CA MET A 19 37.56 -3.91 9.84
C MET A 19 36.44 -4.54 8.99
N PHE A 20 36.56 -5.82 8.66
CA PHE A 20 35.53 -6.54 7.91
C PHE A 20 34.24 -6.66 8.71
N LEU A 21 34.34 -6.99 10.00
CA LEU A 21 33.19 -7.10 10.90
C LEU A 21 32.49 -5.75 11.06
N TYR A 22 33.24 -4.65 11.15
CA TYR A 22 32.68 -3.30 11.21
C TYR A 22 31.83 -2.98 9.98
N VAL A 23 32.31 -3.30 8.78
CA VAL A 23 31.54 -3.09 7.54
C VAL A 23 30.31 -3.98 7.52
N LEU A 24 30.42 -5.26 7.90
CA LEU A 24 29.29 -6.19 7.92
C LEU A 24 28.18 -5.74 8.88
N LEU A 25 28.55 -5.35 10.10
CA LEU A 25 27.57 -4.90 11.10
C LEU A 25 26.86 -3.63 10.62
N ASN A 26 27.58 -2.66 10.05
CA ASN A 26 27.00 -1.44 9.48
C ASN A 26 26.14 -1.69 8.22
N LEU A 27 26.35 -2.80 7.51
CA LEU A 27 25.57 -3.14 6.33
C LEU A 27 24.25 -3.83 6.70
N ILE A 28 24.28 -4.69 7.71
CA ILE A 28 23.10 -5.43 8.17
C ILE A 28 22.17 -4.50 8.95
N ASP A 29 22.75 -3.69 9.83
CA ASP A 29 22.04 -2.86 10.81
C ASP A 29 22.00 -1.38 10.40
N GLY A 30 21.14 -0.61 11.06
CA GLY A 30 20.94 0.82 10.86
C GLY A 30 19.81 1.18 9.91
N GLU A 31 19.45 2.46 9.87
CA GLU A 31 18.31 2.94 9.05
C GLU A 31 18.50 2.77 7.54
N ARG A 32 19.74 2.62 7.09
CA ARG A 32 20.11 2.35 5.69
C ARG A 32 20.64 0.93 5.50
N GLY A 33 20.58 0.10 6.54
CA GLY A 33 20.96 -1.29 6.49
C GLY A 33 19.95 -2.14 5.73
N LEU A 34 20.36 -3.37 5.44
CA LEU A 34 19.57 -4.33 4.65
C LEU A 34 18.23 -4.66 5.32
N ILE A 35 18.20 -4.82 6.65
CA ILE A 35 16.97 -5.13 7.39
C ILE A 35 15.96 -3.98 7.20
N SER A 36 16.40 -2.74 7.42
CA SER A 36 15.54 -1.56 7.25
C SER A 36 15.03 -1.40 5.81
N TYR A 37 15.83 -1.77 4.81
CA TYR A 37 15.41 -1.75 3.40
C TYR A 37 14.19 -2.64 3.16
N TYR A 38 14.21 -3.90 3.61
CA TYR A 38 13.10 -4.84 3.43
C TYR A 38 11.85 -4.41 4.20
N GLU A 39 12.00 -3.90 5.43
CA GLU A 39 10.87 -3.37 6.21
C GLU A 39 10.20 -2.18 5.53
N LYS A 40 11.00 -1.25 4.99
CA LYS A 40 10.49 -0.08 4.26
C LYS A 40 9.75 -0.49 2.99
N GLN A 41 10.25 -1.46 2.24
CA GLN A 41 9.55 -2.01 1.07
C GLN A 41 8.19 -2.57 1.45
N LYS A 42 8.12 -3.40 2.50
CA LYS A 42 6.86 -3.95 3.01
C LYS A 42 5.89 -2.85 3.46
N LYS A 43 6.41 -1.81 4.13
CA LYS A 43 5.61 -0.65 4.56
C LYS A 43 5.05 0.13 3.36
N ILE A 44 5.84 0.34 2.31
CA ILE A 44 5.39 0.99 1.07
C ILE A 44 4.26 0.19 0.42
N GLU A 45 4.41 -1.13 0.32
CA GLU A 45 3.37 -2.00 -0.26
C GLU A 45 2.06 -1.94 0.55
N GLN A 46 2.17 -1.99 1.88
CA GLN A 46 1.01 -1.84 2.77
C GLN A 46 0.31 -0.48 2.58
N LEU A 47 1.08 0.61 2.52
CA LEU A 47 0.55 1.95 2.30
C LEU A 47 -0.11 2.07 0.92
N PHE A 48 0.44 1.44 -0.10
CA PHE A 48 -0.15 1.42 -1.44
C PHE A 48 -1.51 0.68 -1.45
N LYS A 49 -1.58 -0.46 -0.77
CA LYS A 49 -2.84 -1.21 -0.61
C LYS A 49 -3.89 -0.41 0.16
N GLN A 50 -3.50 0.25 1.25
CA GLN A 50 -4.39 1.11 2.03
C GLN A 50 -4.88 2.30 1.20
N LYS A 51 -3.98 2.99 0.48
CA LYS A 51 -4.34 4.08 -0.42
C LYS A 51 -5.39 3.62 -1.43
N LYS A 52 -5.18 2.47 -2.10
CA LYS A 52 -6.12 1.94 -3.08
C LYS A 52 -7.49 1.68 -2.46
N ALA A 53 -7.55 1.07 -1.28
CA ALA A 53 -8.81 0.83 -0.57
C ALA A 53 -9.53 2.14 -0.22
N LEU A 54 -8.78 3.11 0.33
CA LEU A 54 -9.33 4.40 0.73
C LEU A 54 -9.83 5.22 -0.48
N THR A 55 -9.14 5.14 -1.62
CA THR A 55 -9.59 5.78 -2.87
C THR A 55 -10.90 5.18 -3.37
N VAL A 56 -11.09 3.86 -3.26
CA VAL A 56 -12.37 3.22 -3.63
C VAL A 56 -13.49 3.68 -2.69
N GLU A 57 -13.23 3.71 -1.39
CA GLU A 57 -14.20 4.18 -0.40
C GLU A 57 -14.57 5.65 -0.61
N LEU A 58 -13.58 6.51 -0.83
CA LEU A 58 -13.78 7.93 -1.12
C LEU A 58 -14.64 8.12 -2.38
N ASN A 59 -14.34 7.41 -3.47
CA ASN A 59 -15.16 7.48 -4.69
C ASN A 59 -16.62 7.07 -4.46
N LEU A 60 -16.87 6.06 -3.61
CA LEU A 60 -18.22 5.65 -3.26
C LEU A 60 -18.95 6.72 -2.44
N VAL A 61 -18.26 7.33 -1.47
CA VAL A 61 -18.82 8.42 -0.64
C VAL A 61 -19.06 9.67 -1.47
N GLU A 62 -18.13 10.08 -2.32
CA GLU A 62 -18.29 11.20 -3.24
C GLU A 62 -19.46 10.98 -4.19
N LYS A 63 -19.62 9.77 -4.73
CA LYS A 63 -20.78 9.45 -5.58
C LYS A 63 -22.09 9.57 -4.81
N LYS A 64 -22.16 9.05 -3.58
CA LYS A 64 -23.35 9.20 -2.72
C LYS A 64 -23.62 10.66 -2.41
N ASN A 65 -22.60 11.43 -2.05
CA ASN A 65 -22.75 12.86 -1.77
C ASN A 65 -23.21 13.64 -3.00
N ARG A 66 -22.66 13.35 -4.18
CA ARG A 66 -23.11 13.96 -5.45
C ARG A 66 -24.59 13.69 -5.72
N LEU A 67 -25.07 12.49 -5.42
CA LEU A 67 -26.49 12.13 -5.53
C LEU A 67 -27.38 12.82 -4.49
N LEU A 68 -26.81 13.29 -3.38
CA LEU A 68 -27.53 13.97 -2.29
C LEU A 68 -27.42 15.51 -2.37
N THR A 69 -26.43 16.06 -3.08
CA THR A 69 -26.29 17.51 -3.31
C THR A 69 -27.35 18.04 -4.28
N GLY A 70 -27.75 19.30 -4.05
CA GLY A 70 -29.09 19.87 -4.28
C GLY A 70 -29.65 20.02 -5.70
N VAL A 71 -29.17 19.30 -6.70
CA VAL A 71 -29.89 19.13 -7.97
C VAL A 71 -29.92 17.65 -8.30
N ILE A 72 -30.87 16.95 -7.69
CA ILE A 72 -31.19 15.56 -8.05
C ILE A 72 -31.81 15.62 -9.45
N ASP A 73 -31.12 15.05 -10.42
CA ASP A 73 -31.67 14.86 -11.77
C ASP A 73 -32.78 13.80 -11.70
N THR A 74 -34.03 14.28 -11.60
CA THR A 74 -35.23 13.45 -11.47
C THR A 74 -35.43 12.55 -12.68
N ASP A 75 -35.03 13.02 -13.87
CA ASP A 75 -35.15 12.28 -15.12
C ASP A 75 -34.14 11.11 -15.13
N TYR A 76 -32.92 11.36 -14.64
CA TYR A 76 -31.92 10.31 -14.46
C TYR A 76 -32.37 9.25 -13.43
N LEU A 77 -32.99 9.66 -12.32
CA LEU A 77 -33.54 8.73 -11.34
C LEU A 77 -34.70 7.90 -11.92
N GLU A 78 -35.58 8.52 -12.70
CA GLU A 78 -36.67 7.84 -13.38
C GLU A 78 -36.14 6.79 -14.38
N ILE A 79 -35.12 7.13 -15.17
CA ILE A 79 -34.45 6.19 -16.09
C ILE A 79 -33.87 5.00 -15.33
N LEU A 80 -33.20 5.24 -14.20
CA LEU A 80 -32.64 4.18 -13.36
C LEU A 80 -33.74 3.29 -12.78
N TYR A 81 -34.84 3.87 -12.29
CA TYR A 81 -35.98 3.14 -11.76
C TYR A 81 -36.63 2.25 -12.83
N ARG A 82 -36.94 2.82 -14.00
CA ARG A 82 -37.53 2.09 -15.14
C ARG A 82 -36.64 0.94 -15.59
N LYS A 83 -35.33 1.16 -15.69
CA LYS A 83 -34.38 0.11 -16.09
C LYS A 83 -34.27 -1.02 -15.05
N LYS A 84 -34.30 -0.68 -13.75
CA LYS A 84 -34.08 -1.65 -12.68
C LYS A 84 -35.33 -2.46 -12.32
N PHE A 85 -36.49 -1.83 -12.38
CA PHE A 85 -37.77 -2.44 -12.00
C PHE A 85 -38.64 -2.80 -13.20
N MET A 86 -38.17 -2.53 -14.43
CA MET A 86 -38.90 -2.79 -15.67
C MET A 86 -40.31 -2.20 -15.62
N VAL A 87 -40.40 -0.93 -15.22
CA VAL A 87 -41.66 -0.17 -15.14
C VAL A 87 -41.74 0.83 -16.29
N GLY A 88 -42.96 1.03 -16.78
CA GLY A 88 -43.31 1.99 -17.83
C GLY A 88 -44.41 2.92 -17.30
N ARG A 89 -44.77 3.94 -18.08
CA ARG A 89 -45.94 4.78 -17.75
C ARG A 89 -47.23 3.99 -17.92
N ASP A 90 -48.30 4.48 -17.31
CA ASP A 90 -49.62 3.85 -17.32
C ASP A 90 -50.14 3.48 -18.73
N ALA A 91 -49.69 4.21 -19.76
CA ALA A 91 -50.06 3.97 -21.17
C ALA A 91 -49.00 3.20 -21.99
N GLU A 92 -47.86 2.83 -21.41
CA GLU A 92 -46.75 2.18 -22.10
C GLU A 92 -46.82 0.65 -21.94
N LYS A 93 -46.61 -0.08 -23.05
CA LYS A 93 -46.49 -1.55 -23.04
C LYS A 93 -45.01 -1.93 -22.99
N ILE A 94 -44.64 -2.74 -22.01
CA ILE A 94 -43.26 -3.21 -21.83
C ILE A 94 -43.14 -4.58 -22.47
N TYR A 95 -42.20 -4.72 -23.40
CA TYR A 95 -41.91 -5.99 -24.05
C TYR A 95 -40.60 -6.53 -23.50
N ILE A 96 -40.65 -7.74 -22.96
CA ILE A 96 -39.49 -8.49 -22.48
C ILE A 96 -39.14 -9.50 -23.57
N LYS A 97 -37.85 -9.61 -23.91
CA LYS A 97 -37.36 -10.62 -24.85
C LYS A 97 -37.13 -11.94 -24.14
#